data_AF-A0A1S3TML0-F1
#
_entry.id   AF-A0A1S3TML0-F1
#
_cell.length_a   1.000
_cell.length_b   1.000
_cell.length_c   1.000
_cell.angle_alpha   90.00
_cell.angle_beta   90.00
_cell.angle_gamma   90.00
#
_symmetry.space_group_name_H-M   'P 1'
#
loop_
_entity.id
_entity.type
_entity.pdbx_description
1 polymer ?
#
loop_
_entity_poly.entity_id
_entity_poly.type
_entity_poly.pdbx_seq_one_letter_code
_entity_poly.pdbx_strand_id
1 'polypeptide(L)'
;MAACNVEGSFQKQFTRIYDYAHELLKSNPGSTVIIKADSESGETIFQRFYVCLKACKNSFASCRPFIGLDGCFLKGKYKGEILTAVGRDPNEQMLPIAYAIVEVENKETWTWFLDLLIEDLGGSEVCNSCTFMSDQQKGLKETMAELLPGAEHRFCMRHLYANFRKKFRGQTLKNLMWKPATSYYPEAWEREMLKIKYVNVEAYKHLIVLPPRYWSRSRFTGRVVCDTLVNNMSEAFNTIIVDARGKPIITMLEEIRVYIMKKWATNRIKMANMDFQICPKIKKRLAKESRLCKNWIPSWCGEKLFEVRHFAMVTNKFVVNLDTQDCTCRKWVVSGIPCCHAIAAMTFLNLNPEDFVPIWFRRSTYDETYASIIFPVNGHLLWERTSYPDVLPPFRRKLPGRPKKKRRLKSWELRRDETQMSKGGHRKKCSICRIVGHNRNQCPLRPQPSEEPSQERSKPCDEPPQPTQESTEPTEPVRRDKLPIKRRPN
;
A
#
# COMPACT_ATOMS: atom_id res chain seq x y z
N MET A 1 33.35 -16.45 5.38
CA MET A 1 32.56 -16.93 6.54
C MET A 1 31.23 -16.18 6.75
N ALA A 2 31.19 -14.83 6.80
CA ALA A 2 29.93 -14.09 7.01
C ALA A 2 28.85 -14.31 5.92
N ALA A 3 29.24 -14.45 4.64
CA ALA A 3 28.30 -14.73 3.56
C ALA A 3 27.67 -16.14 3.64
N CYS A 4 28.43 -17.18 4.00
CA CYS A 4 27.91 -18.54 4.22
C CYS A 4 26.95 -18.62 5.41
N ASN A 5 27.21 -17.88 6.50
CA ASN A 5 26.30 -17.83 7.66
C ASN A 5 24.97 -17.16 7.32
N VAL A 6 25.00 -16.12 6.48
CA VAL A 6 23.78 -15.50 5.94
C VAL A 6 23.08 -16.45 4.96
N GLU A 7 23.80 -17.11 4.06
CA GLU A 7 23.21 -18.06 3.09
C GLU A 7 22.58 -19.29 3.76
N GLY A 8 23.20 -19.84 4.79
CA GLY A 8 22.65 -20.93 5.60
C GLY A 8 21.37 -20.51 6.34
N SER A 9 21.28 -19.26 6.81
CA SER A 9 20.07 -18.72 7.44
C SER A 9 18.89 -18.61 6.46
N PHE A 10 19.15 -18.26 5.18
CA PHE A 10 18.11 -18.18 4.15
C PHE A 10 17.48 -19.53 3.78
N GLN A 11 18.27 -20.61 3.74
CA GLN A 11 17.77 -21.96 3.44
C GLN A 11 17.12 -22.62 4.65
N LYS A 12 17.79 -22.57 5.81
CA LYS A 12 17.32 -23.21 7.05
C LYS A 12 15.97 -22.69 7.55
N GLN A 13 15.57 -21.48 7.17
CA GLN A 13 14.25 -20.98 7.53
C GLN A 13 13.12 -21.65 6.76
N PHE A 14 13.35 -22.18 5.55
CA PHE A 14 12.31 -22.92 4.84
C PHE A 14 12.04 -24.27 5.51
N THR A 15 13.05 -24.94 6.05
CA THR A 15 12.85 -26.22 6.77
C THR A 15 12.04 -26.05 8.07
N ARG A 16 12.04 -24.84 8.66
CA ARG A 16 11.25 -24.50 9.86
C ARG A 16 9.91 -23.84 9.55
N ILE A 17 9.48 -23.77 8.28
CA ILE A 17 8.33 -22.95 7.87
C ILE A 17 7.00 -23.47 8.44
N TYR A 18 6.84 -24.79 8.53
CA TYR A 18 5.68 -25.43 9.16
C TYR A 18 5.67 -25.23 10.67
N ASP A 19 6.83 -25.33 11.33
CA ASP A 19 6.96 -25.05 12.77
C ASP A 19 6.55 -23.61 13.10
N TYR A 20 6.98 -22.65 12.26
CA TYR A 20 6.58 -21.26 12.39
C TYR A 20 5.07 -21.05 12.18
N ALA A 21 4.48 -21.67 11.15
CA ALA A 21 3.04 -21.63 10.91
C ALA A 21 2.24 -22.22 12.08
N HIS A 22 2.71 -23.34 12.63
CA HIS A 22 2.10 -23.96 13.80
C HIS A 22 2.15 -23.04 15.02
N GLU A 23 3.29 -22.43 15.32
CA GLU A 23 3.41 -21.47 16.43
C GLU A 23 2.50 -20.25 16.25
N LEU A 24 2.34 -19.75 15.02
CA LEU A 24 1.41 -18.65 14.72
C LEU A 24 -0.02 -19.03 15.07
N LEU A 25 -0.46 -20.24 14.67
CA LEU A 25 -1.80 -20.74 14.93
C LEU A 25 -2.03 -21.01 16.41
N LYS A 26 -1.04 -21.58 17.11
CA LYS A 26 -1.05 -21.82 18.55
C LYS A 26 -1.18 -20.52 19.34
N SER A 27 -0.39 -19.51 19.00
CA SER A 27 -0.37 -18.23 19.72
C SER A 27 -1.53 -17.31 19.35
N ASN A 28 -2.08 -17.44 18.13
CA ASN A 28 -3.20 -16.64 17.65
C ASN A 28 -4.33 -17.55 17.11
N PRO A 29 -5.08 -18.24 18.01
CA PRO A 29 -6.14 -19.16 17.62
C PRO A 29 -7.20 -18.52 16.69
N GLY A 30 -7.70 -19.30 15.73
CA GLY A 30 -8.67 -18.85 14.71
C GLY A 30 -8.06 -18.06 13.54
N SER A 31 -6.74 -17.88 13.53
CA SER A 31 -6.02 -17.36 12.37
C SER A 31 -5.94 -18.41 11.26
N THR A 32 -5.72 -17.98 10.03
CA THR A 32 -5.47 -18.85 8.89
C THR A 32 -4.02 -18.70 8.47
N VAL A 33 -3.30 -19.81 8.40
CA VAL A 33 -1.94 -19.88 7.87
C VAL A 33 -1.85 -21.07 6.93
N ILE A 34 -1.70 -20.82 5.63
CA ILE A 34 -1.67 -21.87 4.61
C ILE A 34 -0.32 -21.88 3.91
N ILE A 35 0.32 -23.04 3.89
CA ILE A 35 1.56 -23.28 3.15
C ILE A 35 1.22 -24.13 1.94
N LYS A 36 1.61 -23.68 0.75
CA LYS A 36 1.62 -24.50 -0.46
C LYS A 36 3.06 -24.90 -0.75
N ALA A 37 3.30 -26.19 -0.89
CA ALA A 37 4.56 -26.75 -1.34
C ALA A 37 4.29 -27.82 -2.42
N ASP A 38 5.27 -28.04 -3.27
CA ASP A 38 5.23 -29.01 -4.36
C ASP A 38 6.17 -30.17 -4.04
N SER A 39 5.64 -31.38 -4.06
CA SER A 39 6.38 -32.61 -3.75
C SER A 39 6.48 -33.55 -4.96
N GLU A 40 6.05 -33.14 -6.16
CA GLU A 40 6.02 -34.00 -7.35
C GLU A 40 7.42 -34.42 -7.83
N SER A 41 8.46 -33.66 -7.45
CA SER A 41 9.85 -33.90 -7.87
C SER A 41 10.67 -34.76 -6.90
N GLY A 42 10.05 -35.34 -5.87
CA GLY A 42 10.72 -36.10 -4.81
C GLY A 42 11.28 -35.24 -3.66
N GLU A 43 11.51 -33.95 -3.90
CA GLU A 43 11.79 -32.95 -2.87
C GLU A 43 10.57 -32.05 -2.66
N THR A 44 10.33 -31.61 -1.40
CA THR A 44 9.23 -30.68 -1.09
C THR A 44 9.69 -29.24 -1.24
N ILE A 45 9.20 -28.53 -2.27
CA ILE A 45 9.65 -27.19 -2.65
C ILE A 45 8.59 -26.15 -2.28
N PHE A 46 9.01 -25.07 -1.63
CA PHE A 46 8.12 -23.97 -1.27
C PHE A 46 7.48 -23.30 -2.50
N GLN A 47 6.17 -23.12 -2.47
CA GLN A 47 5.42 -22.35 -3.45
C GLN A 47 4.82 -21.07 -2.85
N ARG A 48 3.97 -21.21 -1.82
CA ARG A 48 3.17 -20.10 -1.28
C ARG A 48 3.03 -20.14 0.23
N PHE A 49 2.83 -18.97 0.83
CA PHE A 49 2.54 -18.82 2.27
C PHE A 49 1.49 -17.73 2.46
N TYR A 50 0.32 -18.07 2.97
CA TYR A 50 -0.77 -17.14 3.27
C TYR A 50 -0.90 -16.90 4.77
N VAL A 51 -1.21 -15.68 5.18
CA VAL A 51 -1.57 -15.34 6.56
C VAL A 51 -2.77 -14.41 6.60
N CYS A 52 -3.78 -14.78 7.40
CA CYS A 52 -4.78 -13.86 7.92
C CYS A 52 -4.99 -14.11 9.42
N LEU A 53 -4.55 -13.17 10.25
CA LEU A 53 -4.68 -13.30 11.70
C LEU A 53 -6.13 -13.10 12.13
N LYS A 54 -6.61 -13.87 13.12
CA LYS A 54 -7.99 -13.77 13.63
C LYS A 54 -8.38 -12.34 14.00
N ALA A 55 -7.47 -11.61 14.64
CA ALA A 55 -7.69 -10.21 14.98
C ALA A 55 -7.93 -9.35 13.74
N CYS A 56 -7.21 -9.57 12.63
CA CYS A 56 -7.42 -8.84 11.38
C CYS A 56 -8.76 -9.17 10.73
N LYS A 57 -9.20 -10.44 10.77
CA LYS A 57 -10.54 -10.86 10.30
C LYS A 57 -11.64 -10.11 11.06
N ASN A 58 -11.57 -10.15 12.39
CA ASN A 58 -12.53 -9.47 13.27
C ASN A 58 -12.52 -7.94 13.06
N SER A 59 -11.33 -7.35 12.91
CA SER A 59 -11.18 -5.92 12.59
C SER A 59 -11.87 -5.55 11.28
N PHE A 60 -11.73 -6.37 10.24
CA PHE A 60 -12.37 -6.09 8.96
C PHE A 60 -13.90 -6.17 9.05
N ALA A 61 -14.43 -7.17 9.76
CA ALA A 61 -15.87 -7.32 9.97
C ALA A 61 -16.52 -6.10 10.65
N SER A 62 -15.75 -5.33 11.43
CA SER A 62 -16.21 -4.11 12.08
C SER A 62 -16.01 -2.86 11.21
N CYS A 63 -15.21 -2.92 10.14
CA CYS A 63 -14.86 -1.74 9.34
C CYS A 63 -15.64 -1.67 8.03
N ARG A 64 -15.48 -0.56 7.30
CA ARG A 64 -16.16 -0.41 5.99
C ARG A 64 -15.70 -1.52 5.04
N PRO A 65 -16.63 -2.10 4.24
CA PRO A 65 -16.34 -3.21 3.32
C PRO A 65 -15.59 -2.73 2.06
N PHE A 66 -14.42 -2.13 2.25
CA PHE A 66 -13.53 -1.61 1.22
C PHE A 66 -12.14 -2.23 1.38
N ILE A 67 -11.65 -2.88 0.33
CA ILE A 67 -10.38 -3.61 0.34
C ILE A 67 -9.48 -3.09 -0.79
N GLY A 68 -8.30 -2.62 -0.44
CA GLY A 68 -7.20 -2.36 -1.36
C GLY A 68 -6.38 -3.63 -1.59
N LEU A 69 -6.21 -4.04 -2.85
CA LEU A 69 -5.35 -5.13 -3.27
C LEU A 69 -4.10 -4.57 -3.95
N ASP A 70 -2.94 -5.10 -3.57
CA ASP A 70 -1.68 -4.78 -4.24
C ASP A 70 -0.67 -5.92 -4.10
N GLY A 71 0.22 -6.02 -5.08
CA GLY A 71 1.32 -6.95 -5.18
C GLY A 71 2.65 -6.19 -5.20
N CYS A 72 3.66 -6.71 -4.52
CA CYS A 72 4.98 -6.11 -4.60
C CYS A 72 6.14 -7.11 -4.54
N PHE A 73 7.15 -6.89 -5.38
CA PHE A 73 8.31 -7.78 -5.48
C PHE A 73 9.07 -7.94 -4.16
N LEU A 74 9.43 -9.19 -3.86
CA LEU A 74 10.44 -9.55 -2.89
C LEU A 74 11.83 -9.09 -3.35
N LYS A 75 12.66 -8.71 -2.38
CA LYS A 75 14.02 -8.20 -2.62
C LYS A 75 15.09 -9.18 -2.17
N GLY A 76 14.71 -10.23 -1.45
CA GLY A 76 15.58 -11.30 -1.00
C GLY A 76 16.17 -12.16 -2.13
N LYS A 77 16.86 -13.21 -1.71
CA LYS A 77 17.61 -14.14 -2.57
C LYS A 77 16.71 -14.90 -3.56
N TYR A 78 15.57 -15.38 -3.09
CA TYR A 78 14.69 -16.29 -3.85
C TYR A 78 13.65 -15.61 -4.74
N LYS A 79 13.60 -14.27 -4.75
CA LYS A 79 12.59 -13.48 -5.50
C LYS A 79 11.17 -13.95 -5.16
N GLY A 80 10.19 -13.64 -6.00
CA GLY A 80 8.76 -13.78 -5.69
C GLY A 80 8.11 -12.44 -5.37
N GLU A 81 6.86 -12.50 -4.93
CA GLU A 81 6.00 -11.34 -4.70
C GLU A 81 5.22 -11.49 -3.39
N ILE A 82 4.90 -10.36 -2.77
CA ILE A 82 3.94 -10.31 -1.65
C ILE A 82 2.64 -9.73 -2.19
N LEU A 83 1.57 -10.52 -2.13
CA LEU A 83 0.21 -10.05 -2.34
C LEU A 83 -0.36 -9.59 -1.01
N THR A 84 -1.12 -8.50 -1.01
CA THR A 84 -1.63 -7.87 0.21
C THR A 84 -3.07 -7.41 0.03
N ALA A 85 -3.88 -7.65 1.06
CA ALA A 85 -5.21 -7.10 1.22
C ALA A 85 -5.20 -6.12 2.40
N VAL A 86 -5.69 -4.91 2.16
CA VAL A 86 -5.60 -3.80 3.12
C VAL A 86 -6.92 -3.03 3.12
N GLY A 87 -7.59 -3.01 4.26
CA GLY A 87 -8.82 -2.25 4.48
C GLY A 87 -8.60 -0.81 4.94
N ARG A 88 -9.71 -0.17 5.32
CA ARG A 88 -9.73 1.17 5.92
C ARG A 88 -10.39 1.14 7.29
N ASP A 89 -9.67 1.63 8.29
CA ASP A 89 -10.25 1.85 9.61
C ASP A 89 -11.27 3.03 9.59
N PRO A 90 -12.06 3.19 10.67
CA PRO A 90 -13.01 4.29 10.82
C PRO A 90 -12.40 5.70 10.71
N ASN A 91 -11.11 5.85 10.96
CA ASN A 91 -10.37 7.12 10.86
C ASN A 91 -9.60 7.27 9.53
N GLU A 92 -10.01 6.54 8.49
CA GLU A 92 -9.40 6.51 7.17
C GLU A 92 -7.89 6.23 7.17
N GLN A 93 -7.45 5.36 8.07
CA GLN A 93 -6.10 4.80 8.07
C GLN A 93 -6.09 3.40 7.48
N MET A 94 -4.91 3.00 7.05
CA MET A 94 -4.62 1.68 6.54
C MET A 94 -4.86 0.61 7.63
N LEU A 95 -5.59 -0.45 7.28
CA LEU A 95 -5.86 -1.61 8.13
C LEU A 95 -5.40 -2.88 7.40
N PRO A 96 -4.20 -3.43 7.65
CA PRO A 96 -3.76 -4.69 7.05
C PRO A 96 -4.74 -5.84 7.36
N ILE A 97 -5.14 -6.63 6.36
CA ILE A 97 -6.08 -7.74 6.53
C ILE A 97 -5.35 -9.07 6.41
N ALA A 98 -4.75 -9.29 5.24
CA ALA A 98 -4.05 -10.53 4.89
C ALA A 98 -2.87 -10.24 3.98
N TYR A 99 -1.90 -11.15 3.96
CA TYR A 99 -0.81 -11.12 3.00
C TYR A 99 -0.39 -12.53 2.61
N ALA A 100 0.14 -12.66 1.40
CA ALA A 100 0.64 -13.92 0.90
C ALA A 100 1.97 -13.75 0.19
N ILE A 101 2.87 -14.72 0.39
CA ILE A 101 4.08 -14.88 -0.40
C ILE A 101 3.76 -15.81 -1.57
N VAL A 102 4.05 -15.37 -2.78
CA VAL A 102 3.80 -16.12 -4.01
C VAL A 102 5.00 -16.04 -4.96
N GLU A 103 5.06 -16.95 -5.91
CA GLU A 103 6.15 -17.11 -6.85
C GLU A 103 6.15 -16.00 -7.91
N VAL A 104 4.96 -15.59 -8.36
CA VAL A 104 4.72 -14.56 -9.38
C VAL A 104 3.32 -13.99 -9.24
N GLU A 105 3.12 -12.72 -9.55
CA GLU A 105 1.80 -12.10 -9.68
C GLU A 105 1.16 -12.48 -11.03
N ASN A 106 0.21 -13.43 -11.02
CA ASN A 106 -0.55 -13.86 -12.18
C ASN A 106 -1.99 -14.26 -11.78
N LYS A 107 -2.82 -14.68 -12.76
CA LYS A 107 -4.21 -15.08 -12.49
C LYS A 107 -4.31 -16.21 -11.45
N GLU A 108 -3.47 -17.22 -11.55
CA GLU A 108 -3.50 -18.40 -10.67
C GLU A 108 -3.18 -18.02 -9.21
N THR A 109 -2.15 -17.20 -8.99
CA THR A 109 -1.76 -16.77 -7.63
C THR A 109 -2.74 -15.77 -7.04
N TRP A 110 -3.35 -14.91 -7.87
CA TRP A 110 -4.47 -14.05 -7.44
C TRP A 110 -5.70 -14.86 -7.07
N THR A 111 -6.04 -15.89 -7.85
CA THR A 111 -7.19 -16.77 -7.57
C THR A 111 -6.98 -17.47 -6.23
N TRP A 112 -5.83 -18.10 -6.04
CA TRP A 112 -5.48 -18.75 -4.77
C TRP A 112 -5.49 -17.79 -3.56
N PHE A 113 -4.97 -16.57 -3.72
CA PHE A 113 -5.01 -15.58 -2.65
C PHE A 113 -6.43 -15.10 -2.33
N LEU A 114 -7.24 -14.88 -3.37
CA LEU A 114 -8.60 -14.38 -3.22
C LEU A 114 -9.55 -15.45 -2.68
N ASP A 115 -9.42 -16.72 -3.06
CA ASP A 115 -10.24 -17.81 -2.49
C ASP A 115 -10.07 -17.87 -0.97
N LEU A 116 -8.82 -17.88 -0.49
CA LEU A 116 -8.50 -17.88 0.94
C LEU A 116 -9.00 -16.62 1.64
N LEU A 117 -8.82 -15.44 1.00
CA LEU A 117 -9.32 -14.18 1.55
C LEU A 117 -10.85 -14.17 1.64
N ILE A 118 -11.54 -14.66 0.62
CA ILE A 118 -13.01 -14.69 0.57
C ILE A 118 -13.53 -15.57 1.69
N GLU A 119 -12.96 -16.76 1.88
CA GLU A 119 -13.30 -17.66 2.98
C GLU A 119 -13.11 -16.98 4.35
N ASP A 120 -11.95 -16.36 4.57
CA ASP A 120 -11.62 -15.67 5.83
C ASP A 120 -12.49 -14.45 6.13
N LEU A 121 -13.10 -13.85 5.11
CA LEU A 121 -13.97 -12.68 5.21
C LEU A 121 -15.47 -13.03 5.21
N GLY A 122 -15.83 -14.32 5.31
CA GLY A 122 -17.22 -14.78 5.45
C GLY A 122 -17.87 -15.25 4.15
N GLY A 123 -17.08 -15.59 3.13
CA GLY A 123 -17.54 -16.19 1.89
C GLY A 123 -17.90 -15.19 0.78
N SER A 124 -18.28 -15.74 -0.37
CA SER A 124 -18.53 -14.97 -1.59
C SER A 124 -19.74 -14.06 -1.49
N GLU A 125 -20.78 -14.45 -0.73
CA GLU A 125 -21.97 -13.63 -0.49
C GLU A 125 -21.59 -12.30 0.19
N VAL A 126 -20.85 -12.37 1.30
CA VAL A 126 -20.34 -11.19 2.01
C VAL A 126 -19.41 -10.39 1.12
N CYS A 127 -18.46 -11.04 0.45
CA CYS A 127 -17.46 -10.36 -0.37
C CYS A 127 -18.05 -9.70 -1.64
N ASN A 128 -19.17 -10.20 -2.18
CA ASN A 128 -19.89 -9.54 -3.27
C ASN A 128 -20.53 -8.21 -2.83
N SER A 129 -20.72 -7.99 -1.53
CA SER A 129 -21.15 -6.70 -1.00
C SER A 129 -19.99 -5.69 -0.86
N CYS A 130 -18.74 -6.16 -0.92
CA CYS A 130 -17.55 -5.33 -0.77
C CYS A 130 -17.20 -4.53 -2.04
N THR A 131 -16.36 -3.51 -1.84
CA THR A 131 -15.65 -2.81 -2.91
C THR A 131 -14.17 -3.14 -2.86
N PHE A 132 -13.61 -3.53 -4.00
CA PHE A 132 -12.18 -3.78 -4.16
C PHE A 132 -11.53 -2.67 -4.95
N MET A 133 -10.36 -2.22 -4.53
CA MET A 133 -9.53 -1.29 -5.28
C MET A 133 -8.20 -1.92 -5.59
N SER A 134 -7.80 -1.91 -6.86
CA SER A 134 -6.50 -2.43 -7.27
C SER A 134 -5.80 -1.53 -8.27
N ASP A 135 -4.51 -1.79 -8.44
CA ASP A 135 -3.78 -1.34 -9.61
C ASP A 135 -4.17 -2.28 -10.76
N GLN A 136 -4.13 -1.85 -12.03
CA GLN A 136 -4.54 -2.68 -13.18
C GLN A 136 -3.54 -3.83 -13.44
N GLN A 137 -3.40 -4.70 -12.45
CA GLN A 137 -2.51 -5.84 -12.36
C GLN A 137 -3.03 -6.96 -13.26
N LYS A 138 -2.11 -7.74 -13.82
CA LYS A 138 -2.46 -8.78 -14.79
C LYS A 138 -3.16 -9.95 -14.07
N GLY A 139 -4.27 -10.43 -14.62
CA GLY A 139 -5.02 -11.56 -14.08
C GLY A 139 -6.01 -11.18 -12.97
N LEU A 140 -5.78 -10.09 -12.23
CA LEU A 140 -6.62 -9.73 -11.10
C LEU A 140 -8.05 -9.32 -11.52
N LYS A 141 -8.19 -8.58 -12.63
CA LYS A 141 -9.52 -8.17 -13.12
C LYS A 141 -10.35 -9.40 -13.53
N GLU A 142 -9.71 -10.35 -14.22
CA GLU A 142 -10.33 -11.59 -14.66
C GLU A 142 -10.74 -12.44 -13.45
N THR A 143 -9.83 -12.64 -12.49
CA THR A 143 -10.12 -13.36 -11.24
C THR A 143 -11.25 -12.72 -10.44
N MET A 144 -11.27 -11.39 -10.30
CA MET A 144 -12.35 -10.71 -9.57
C MET A 144 -13.72 -10.92 -10.25
N ALA A 145 -13.77 -10.92 -11.58
CA ALA A 145 -15.01 -11.15 -12.33
C ALA A 145 -15.52 -12.60 -12.19
N GLU A 146 -14.61 -13.57 -12.03
CA GLU A 146 -14.94 -14.98 -11.84
C GLU A 146 -15.37 -15.29 -10.40
N LEU A 147 -14.61 -14.82 -9.40
CA LEU A 147 -14.87 -15.14 -8.00
C LEU A 147 -15.96 -14.26 -7.36
N LEU A 148 -16.04 -12.98 -7.75
CA LEU A 148 -16.89 -11.98 -7.11
C LEU A 148 -17.59 -11.08 -8.15
N PRO A 149 -18.45 -11.62 -9.02
CA PRO A 149 -19.10 -10.87 -10.09
C PRO A 149 -20.00 -9.72 -9.59
N GLY A 150 -20.49 -9.79 -8.34
CA GLY A 150 -21.31 -8.77 -7.71
C GLY A 150 -20.52 -7.66 -7.00
N ALA A 151 -19.22 -7.88 -6.74
CA ALA A 151 -18.38 -6.91 -6.06
C ALA A 151 -18.08 -5.69 -6.95
N GLU A 152 -18.05 -4.50 -6.33
CA GLU A 152 -17.64 -3.30 -7.05
C GLU A 152 -16.11 -3.28 -7.15
N HIS A 153 -15.56 -3.27 -8.37
CA HIS A 153 -14.13 -3.14 -8.60
C HIS A 153 -13.78 -1.72 -9.05
N ARG A 154 -12.78 -1.12 -8.40
CA ARG A 154 -12.24 0.22 -8.70
C ARG A 154 -10.77 0.14 -9.06
N PHE A 155 -10.36 0.92 -10.04
CA PHE A 155 -8.96 1.08 -10.42
C PHE A 155 -8.35 2.31 -9.76
N CYS A 156 -7.14 2.13 -9.23
CA CYS A 156 -6.35 3.23 -8.71
C CYS A 156 -6.07 4.26 -9.81
N MET A 157 -6.62 5.46 -9.66
CA MET A 157 -6.52 6.55 -10.62
C MET A 157 -5.07 6.96 -10.88
N ARG A 158 -4.20 6.82 -9.87
CA ARG A 158 -2.76 7.09 -10.03
C ARG A 158 -2.12 6.14 -11.03
N HIS A 159 -2.46 4.85 -10.96
CA HIS A 159 -1.92 3.83 -11.86
C HIS A 159 -2.58 3.89 -13.24
N LEU A 160 -3.88 4.20 -13.30
CA LEU A 160 -4.56 4.50 -14.55
C LEU A 160 -3.87 5.66 -15.27
N TYR A 161 -3.61 6.78 -14.58
CA TYR A 161 -2.85 7.90 -15.13
C TYR A 161 -1.42 7.50 -15.54
N ALA A 162 -0.74 6.66 -14.74
CA ALA A 162 0.60 6.19 -15.06
C ALA A 162 0.67 5.36 -16.35
N ASN A 163 -0.40 4.65 -16.70
CA ASN A 163 -0.58 3.95 -17.98
C ASN A 163 -0.98 4.92 -19.10
N PHE A 164 -1.99 5.76 -18.86
CA PHE A 164 -2.46 6.77 -19.81
C PHE A 164 -1.32 7.64 -20.35
N ARG A 165 -0.48 8.17 -19.46
CA ARG A 165 0.61 9.07 -19.84
C ARG A 165 1.72 8.42 -20.68
N LYS A 166 1.77 7.08 -20.77
CA LYS A 166 2.72 6.38 -21.66
C LYS A 166 2.41 6.72 -23.11
N LYS A 167 1.11 6.85 -23.43
CA LYS A 167 0.59 7.24 -24.74
C LYS A 167 0.36 8.75 -24.86
N PHE A 168 -0.21 9.37 -23.81
CA PHE A 168 -0.65 10.77 -23.84
C PHE A 168 0.13 11.63 -22.83
N ARG A 169 1.23 12.24 -23.28
CA ARG A 169 2.11 13.05 -22.41
C ARG A 169 1.56 14.48 -22.25
N GLY A 170 1.93 15.13 -21.14
CA GLY A 170 1.61 16.56 -20.90
C GLY A 170 0.90 16.82 -19.57
N GLN A 171 1.22 17.96 -18.95
CA GLN A 171 0.62 18.36 -17.66
C GLN A 171 -0.85 18.77 -17.81
N THR A 172 -1.24 19.33 -18.95
CA THR A 172 -2.63 19.68 -19.27
C THR A 172 -3.53 18.45 -19.24
N LEU A 173 -3.14 17.38 -19.97
CA LEU A 173 -3.90 16.13 -19.99
C LEU A 173 -3.90 15.42 -18.64
N LYS A 174 -2.81 15.54 -17.85
CA LYS A 174 -2.82 15.08 -16.45
C LYS A 174 -3.95 15.76 -15.67
N ASN A 175 -3.97 17.08 -15.66
CA ASN A 175 -4.95 17.85 -14.89
C ASN A 175 -6.37 17.56 -15.37
N LEU A 176 -6.59 17.51 -16.69
CA LEU A 176 -7.89 17.21 -17.28
C LEU A 176 -8.37 15.81 -16.93
N MET A 177 -7.52 14.79 -16.92
CA MET A 177 -7.91 13.41 -16.60
C MET A 177 -8.40 13.24 -15.15
N TRP A 178 -7.91 14.05 -14.20
CA TRP A 178 -8.38 14.01 -12.81
C TRP A 178 -9.76 14.63 -12.60
N LYS A 179 -10.19 15.57 -13.44
CA LYS A 179 -11.49 16.24 -13.32
C LYS A 179 -12.69 15.29 -13.49
N PRO A 180 -12.79 14.44 -14.54
CA PRO A 180 -13.86 13.47 -14.62
C PRO A 180 -13.78 12.45 -13.48
N ALA A 181 -12.58 11.95 -13.14
CA ALA A 181 -12.41 10.99 -12.04
C ALA A 181 -12.97 11.51 -10.69
N THR A 182 -12.79 12.79 -10.41
CA THR A 182 -13.23 13.44 -9.16
C THR A 182 -14.66 13.96 -9.17
N SER A 183 -15.34 13.93 -10.33
CA SER A 183 -16.72 14.38 -10.48
C SER A 183 -17.66 13.40 -9.79
N TYR A 184 -18.67 13.90 -9.06
CA TYR A 184 -19.56 13.08 -8.25
C TYR A 184 -20.87 12.70 -8.95
N TYR A 185 -21.26 13.38 -10.03
CA TYR A 185 -22.48 13.08 -10.78
C TYR A 185 -22.20 12.95 -12.29
N PRO A 186 -23.04 12.18 -13.02
CA PRO A 186 -22.83 11.83 -14.43
C PRO A 186 -22.59 13.02 -15.36
N GLU A 187 -23.39 14.06 -15.24
CA GLU A 187 -23.42 15.22 -16.12
C GLU A 187 -22.13 16.05 -15.95
N ALA A 188 -21.59 16.14 -14.73
CA ALA A 188 -20.27 16.74 -14.51
C ALA A 188 -19.16 15.94 -15.19
N TRP A 189 -19.22 14.61 -15.07
CA TRP A 189 -18.24 13.75 -15.73
C TRP A 189 -18.28 13.92 -17.24
N GLU A 190 -19.46 13.98 -17.86
CA GLU A 190 -19.63 14.19 -19.31
C GLU A 190 -19.02 15.52 -19.77
N ARG A 191 -19.34 16.62 -19.06
CA ARG A 191 -18.75 17.94 -19.35
C ARG A 191 -17.22 17.92 -19.25
N GLU A 192 -16.65 17.26 -18.25
CA GLU A 192 -15.19 17.16 -18.10
C GLU A 192 -14.55 16.26 -19.17
N MET A 193 -15.24 15.20 -19.60
CA MET A 193 -14.79 14.35 -20.71
C MET A 193 -14.80 15.08 -22.06
N LEU A 194 -15.80 15.94 -22.31
CA LEU A 194 -15.83 16.78 -23.51
C LEU A 194 -14.66 17.78 -23.56
N LYS A 195 -14.21 18.31 -22.42
CA LYS A 195 -13.00 19.14 -22.35
C LYS A 195 -11.75 18.36 -22.75
N ILE A 196 -11.66 17.07 -22.39
CA ILE A 196 -10.57 16.20 -22.87
C ILE A 196 -10.68 16.01 -24.38
N LYS A 197 -11.88 15.73 -24.92
CA LYS A 197 -12.11 15.55 -26.36
C LYS A 197 -11.67 16.77 -27.17
N TYR A 198 -12.00 17.97 -26.69
CA TYR A 198 -11.60 19.24 -27.30
C TYR A 198 -10.08 19.39 -27.38
N VAL A 199 -9.36 19.02 -26.31
CA VAL A 199 -7.89 19.13 -26.26
C VAL A 199 -7.20 18.00 -27.02
N ASN A 200 -7.72 16.78 -26.95
CA ASN A 200 -7.15 15.61 -27.60
C ASN A 200 -8.21 14.50 -27.78
N VAL A 201 -8.67 14.32 -29.02
CA VAL A 201 -9.71 13.34 -29.39
C VAL A 201 -9.26 11.90 -29.12
N GLU A 202 -7.99 11.57 -29.37
CA GLU A 202 -7.47 10.21 -29.16
C GLU A 202 -7.35 9.85 -27.67
N ALA A 203 -7.01 10.82 -26.83
CA ALA A 203 -7.04 10.66 -25.38
C ALA A 203 -8.47 10.41 -24.88
N TYR A 204 -9.45 11.13 -25.41
CA TYR A 204 -10.86 10.90 -25.10
C TYR A 204 -11.31 9.49 -25.52
N LYS A 205 -11.03 9.08 -26.76
CA LYS A 205 -11.34 7.73 -27.27
C LYS A 205 -10.68 6.65 -26.41
N HIS A 206 -9.46 6.88 -25.93
CA HIS A 206 -8.80 5.91 -25.06
C HIS A 206 -9.48 5.78 -23.68
N LEU A 207 -9.97 6.87 -23.11
CA LEU A 207 -10.61 6.87 -21.80
C LEU A 207 -12.05 6.36 -21.84
N ILE A 208 -12.81 6.62 -22.91
CA ILE A 208 -14.22 6.22 -23.02
C ILE A 208 -14.38 4.69 -23.11
N VAL A 209 -13.34 3.98 -23.60
CA VAL A 209 -13.30 2.51 -23.64
C VAL A 209 -13.32 1.91 -22.23
N LEU A 210 -12.79 2.62 -21.22
CA LEU A 210 -12.80 2.16 -19.84
C LEU A 210 -14.06 2.67 -19.12
N PRO A 211 -15.00 1.80 -18.71
CA PRO A 211 -16.23 2.25 -18.09
C PRO A 211 -15.98 3.11 -16.84
N PRO A 212 -16.67 4.26 -16.69
CA PRO A 212 -16.44 5.19 -15.59
C PRO A 212 -16.70 4.61 -14.20
N ARG A 213 -17.49 3.53 -14.08
CA ARG A 213 -17.69 2.78 -12.82
C ARG A 213 -16.38 2.33 -12.17
N TYR A 214 -15.34 2.08 -12.96
CA TYR A 214 -14.05 1.64 -12.42
C TYR A 214 -13.21 2.78 -11.85
N TRP A 215 -13.39 4.04 -12.24
CA TRP A 215 -12.39 5.09 -11.97
C TRP A 215 -12.95 6.48 -11.69
N SER A 216 -14.27 6.65 -11.70
CA SER A 216 -14.93 7.92 -11.45
C SER A 216 -15.96 7.83 -10.33
N ARG A 217 -15.89 8.78 -9.40
CA ARG A 217 -16.87 8.94 -8.31
C ARG A 217 -18.30 9.12 -8.83
N SER A 218 -18.47 9.60 -10.06
CA SER A 218 -19.78 9.81 -10.70
C SER A 218 -20.59 8.54 -10.88
N ARG A 219 -19.94 7.38 -10.82
CA ARG A 219 -20.56 6.07 -10.99
C ARG A 219 -20.31 5.13 -9.81
N PHE A 220 -19.59 5.57 -8.77
CA PHE A 220 -19.43 4.79 -7.54
C PHE A 220 -20.76 4.68 -6.80
N THR A 221 -21.01 3.52 -6.22
CA THR A 221 -22.18 3.31 -5.36
C THR A 221 -21.96 3.92 -3.97
N GLY A 222 -23.06 4.19 -3.26
CA GLY A 222 -23.02 4.62 -1.86
C GLY A 222 -22.79 3.49 -0.85
N ARG A 223 -22.77 2.23 -1.31
CA ARG A 223 -22.80 1.03 -0.45
C ARG A 223 -21.69 1.02 0.60
N VAL A 224 -20.49 1.44 0.23
CA VAL A 224 -19.29 1.35 1.08
C VAL A 224 -18.85 2.68 1.69
N VAL A 225 -19.59 3.78 1.42
CA VAL A 225 -19.30 5.15 1.87
C VAL A 225 -17.81 5.50 1.80
N CYS A 226 -17.24 5.34 0.61
CA CYS A 226 -15.83 5.61 0.34
C CYS A 226 -15.64 6.32 -0.99
N ASP A 227 -15.10 7.53 -0.97
CA ASP A 227 -14.84 8.34 -2.15
C ASP A 227 -13.38 8.24 -2.65
N THR A 228 -12.57 7.31 -2.14
CA THR A 228 -11.16 7.22 -2.53
C THR A 228 -11.01 6.85 -4.01
N LEU A 229 -10.07 7.50 -4.69
CA LEU A 229 -9.70 7.23 -6.09
C LEU A 229 -8.31 6.58 -6.21
N VAL A 230 -7.61 6.43 -5.09
CA VAL A 230 -6.22 5.99 -5.06
C VAL A 230 -6.03 4.92 -4.00
N ASN A 231 -5.19 3.94 -4.32
CA ASN A 231 -4.84 2.82 -3.46
C ASN A 231 -3.73 3.17 -2.45
N ASN A 232 -3.83 4.36 -1.85
CA ASN A 232 -2.78 4.88 -0.96
C ASN A 232 -2.52 3.97 0.25
N MET A 233 -3.49 3.17 0.67
CA MET A 233 -3.36 2.29 1.83
C MET A 233 -2.44 1.10 1.52
N SER A 234 -2.64 0.42 0.40
CA SER A 234 -1.76 -0.68 -0.01
C SER A 234 -0.37 -0.16 -0.36
N GLU A 235 -0.26 1.02 -0.98
CA GLU A 235 1.04 1.66 -1.23
C GLU A 235 1.79 2.04 0.06
N ALA A 236 1.06 2.51 1.07
CA ALA A 236 1.63 2.81 2.38
C ALA A 236 2.13 1.51 3.04
N PHE A 237 1.34 0.44 3.01
CA PHE A 237 1.74 -0.87 3.53
C PHE A 237 3.00 -1.38 2.82
N ASN A 238 3.01 -1.31 1.49
CA ASN A 238 4.15 -1.71 0.67
C ASN A 238 5.41 -0.89 0.93
N THR A 239 5.26 0.36 1.37
CA THR A 239 6.36 1.23 1.82
C THR A 239 6.90 0.79 3.18
N ILE A 240 6.02 0.41 4.11
CA ILE A 240 6.38 -0.07 5.45
C ILE A 240 7.20 -1.35 5.37
N ILE A 241 6.77 -2.32 4.55
CA ILE A 241 7.42 -3.63 4.44
C ILE A 241 8.64 -3.63 3.48
N VAL A 242 9.10 -2.45 3.02
CA VAL A 242 10.22 -2.33 2.06
C VAL A 242 11.48 -3.07 2.51
N ASP A 243 11.81 -2.97 3.79
CA ASP A 243 13.02 -3.53 4.38
C ASP A 243 12.84 -5.01 4.75
N ALA A 244 11.68 -5.38 5.29
CA ALA A 244 11.31 -6.77 5.58
C ALA A 244 11.42 -7.65 4.34
N ARG A 245 11.02 -7.15 3.16
CA ARG A 245 11.08 -7.87 1.87
C ARG A 245 12.47 -8.30 1.41
N GLY A 246 13.53 -7.80 2.04
CA GLY A 246 14.91 -8.21 1.76
C GLY A 246 15.41 -9.37 2.63
N LYS A 247 14.65 -9.78 3.64
CA LYS A 247 15.08 -10.69 4.70
C LYS A 247 14.73 -12.15 4.38
N PRO A 248 15.33 -13.12 5.09
CA PRO A 248 14.91 -14.51 5.06
C PRO A 248 13.41 -14.68 5.33
N ILE A 249 12.80 -15.76 4.82
CA ILE A 249 11.33 -15.93 4.76
C ILE A 249 10.66 -15.76 6.13
N ILE A 250 11.08 -16.49 7.16
CA ILE A 250 10.51 -16.40 8.51
C ILE A 250 10.80 -15.04 9.13
N THR A 251 12.03 -14.51 8.99
CA THR A 251 12.36 -13.17 9.50
C THR A 251 11.48 -12.08 8.88
N MET A 252 11.20 -12.17 7.58
CA MET A 252 10.30 -11.25 6.89
C MET A 252 8.86 -11.38 7.39
N LEU A 253 8.35 -12.62 7.51
CA LEU A 253 7.00 -12.89 8.01
C LEU A 253 6.84 -12.34 9.44
N GLU A 254 7.84 -12.54 10.29
CA GLU A 254 7.86 -12.03 11.67
C GLU A 254 7.89 -10.50 11.72
N GLU A 255 8.66 -9.83 10.87
CA GLU A 255 8.66 -8.35 10.86
C GLU A 255 7.33 -7.76 10.41
N ILE A 256 6.67 -8.41 9.43
CA ILE A 256 5.32 -8.02 9.01
C ILE A 256 4.34 -8.24 10.17
N ARG A 257 4.35 -9.42 10.80
CA ARG A 257 3.49 -9.72 11.94
C ARG A 257 3.70 -8.75 13.10
N VAL A 258 4.95 -8.52 13.51
CA VAL A 258 5.29 -7.59 14.61
C VAL A 258 4.84 -6.17 14.28
N TYR A 259 4.95 -5.72 13.02
CA TYR A 259 4.41 -4.44 12.61
C TYR A 259 2.89 -4.37 12.82
N ILE A 260 2.14 -5.38 12.35
CA ILE A 260 0.68 -5.44 12.50
C ILE A 260 0.32 -5.48 14.00
N MET A 261 0.98 -6.33 14.79
CA MET A 261 0.80 -6.44 16.25
C MET A 261 0.99 -5.09 16.96
N LYS A 262 2.12 -4.43 16.72
CA LYS A 262 2.41 -3.11 17.31
C LYS A 262 1.42 -2.05 16.87
N LYS A 263 0.95 -2.11 15.61
CA LYS A 263 -0.06 -1.18 15.10
C LYS A 263 -1.39 -1.32 15.82
N TRP A 264 -1.86 -2.53 16.08
CA TRP A 264 -3.09 -2.76 16.86
C TRP A 264 -2.96 -2.20 18.28
N ALA A 265 -1.88 -2.55 18.98
CA ALA A 265 -1.62 -2.05 20.33
C ALA A 265 -1.53 -0.51 20.38
N THR A 266 -0.80 0.09 19.43
CA THR A 266 -0.63 1.55 19.34
C THR A 266 -1.97 2.24 19.07
N ASN A 267 -2.81 1.69 18.20
CA ASN A 267 -4.10 2.29 17.85
C ASN A 267 -5.10 2.22 19.02
N ARG A 268 -5.11 1.12 19.79
CA ARG A 268 -5.88 1.02 21.04
C ARG A 268 -5.47 2.09 22.04
N ILE A 269 -4.17 2.20 22.35
CA ILE A 269 -3.66 3.20 23.32
C ILE A 269 -3.96 4.63 22.85
N LYS A 270 -3.72 4.92 21.57
CA LYS A 270 -3.93 6.26 21.02
C LYS A 270 -5.37 6.72 21.15
N MET A 271 -6.34 5.88 20.81
CA MET A 271 -7.74 6.30 20.86
C MET A 271 -8.38 6.17 22.24
N ALA A 272 -7.89 5.27 23.11
CA ALA A 272 -8.32 5.23 24.51
C ALA A 272 -8.08 6.58 25.20
N ASN A 273 -6.98 7.27 24.86
CA ASN A 273 -6.59 8.55 25.45
C ASN A 273 -7.22 9.78 24.77
N MET A 274 -8.10 9.60 23.78
CA MET A 274 -8.77 10.71 23.09
C MET A 274 -10.26 10.65 23.37
N ASP A 275 -10.87 11.79 23.72
CA ASP A 275 -12.33 11.91 23.72
C ASP A 275 -12.84 12.36 22.35
N PHE A 276 -13.71 11.56 21.74
CA PHE A 276 -14.33 11.84 20.44
C PHE A 276 -15.53 10.93 20.21
N GLN A 277 -16.56 11.46 19.54
CA GLN A 277 -17.66 10.63 19.01
C GLN A 277 -17.44 10.26 17.53
N ILE A 278 -16.89 11.18 16.75
CA ILE A 278 -16.55 11.00 15.33
C ILE A 278 -15.03 11.01 15.19
N CYS A 279 -14.50 10.06 14.40
CA CYS A 279 -13.07 9.95 14.18
C CYS A 279 -12.44 11.27 13.71
N PRO A 280 -11.28 11.70 14.24
CA PRO A 280 -10.72 13.04 14.03
C PRO A 280 -10.55 13.45 12.55
N LYS A 281 -10.13 12.54 11.66
CA LYS A 281 -10.00 12.87 10.23
C LYS A 281 -11.36 13.13 9.58
N ILE A 282 -12.39 12.41 9.99
CA ILE A 282 -13.76 12.57 9.49
C ILE A 282 -14.33 13.90 9.98
N LYS A 283 -14.15 14.22 11.26
CA LYS A 283 -14.52 15.54 11.81
C LYS A 283 -13.84 16.69 11.05
N LYS A 284 -12.55 16.55 10.70
CA LYS A 284 -11.84 17.52 9.85
C LYS A 284 -12.43 17.63 8.44
N ARG A 285 -12.87 16.53 7.83
CA ARG A 285 -13.55 16.54 6.53
C ARG A 285 -14.91 17.23 6.61
N LEU A 286 -15.71 16.92 7.63
CA LEU A 286 -17.01 17.57 7.86
C LEU A 286 -16.84 19.08 8.07
N ALA A 287 -15.86 19.50 8.88
CA ALA A 287 -15.56 20.92 9.09
C ALA A 287 -15.17 21.64 7.77
N LYS A 288 -14.51 20.94 6.84
CA LYS A 288 -14.22 21.50 5.51
C LYS A 288 -15.51 21.72 4.70
N GLU A 289 -16.44 20.77 4.72
CA GLU A 289 -17.73 20.92 4.04
C GLU A 289 -18.58 22.03 4.67
N SER A 290 -18.56 22.14 6.00
CA SER A 290 -19.23 23.23 6.73
C SER A 290 -18.69 24.60 6.33
N ARG A 291 -17.38 24.77 6.15
CA ARG A 291 -16.83 26.04 5.64
C ARG A 291 -17.33 26.39 4.24
N LEU A 292 -17.54 25.38 3.39
CA LEU A 292 -18.04 25.56 2.04
C LEU A 292 -19.54 25.86 1.99
N CYS A 293 -20.32 25.52 3.03
CA CYS A 293 -21.77 25.72 3.05
C CYS A 293 -22.16 27.20 2.97
N LYS A 294 -21.29 28.12 3.43
CA LYS A 294 -21.52 29.57 3.40
C LYS A 294 -21.83 30.14 2.01
N ASN A 295 -21.45 29.41 0.96
CA ASN A 295 -21.70 29.81 -0.43
C ASN A 295 -23.06 29.31 -0.96
N TRP A 296 -23.88 28.70 -0.13
CA TRP A 296 -25.09 28.00 -0.54
C TRP A 296 -26.29 28.48 0.26
N ILE A 297 -27.36 28.82 -0.46
CA ILE A 297 -28.60 29.34 0.11
C ILE A 297 -29.66 28.25 -0.04
N PRO A 298 -30.17 27.68 1.07
CA PRO A 298 -31.26 26.72 1.03
C PRO A 298 -32.61 27.45 0.84
N SER A 299 -33.46 26.87 -0.01
CA SER A 299 -34.85 27.22 -0.21
C SER A 299 -35.69 25.99 0.16
N TRP A 300 -36.48 26.11 1.22
CA TRP A 300 -37.30 25.03 1.75
C TRP A 300 -38.60 24.90 0.96
N CYS A 301 -38.97 23.68 0.53
CA CYS A 301 -40.25 23.44 -0.14
C CYS A 301 -41.30 22.72 0.75
N GLY A 302 -40.96 22.42 2.00
CA GLY A 302 -41.75 21.57 2.91
C GLY A 302 -40.97 20.32 3.34
N GLU A 303 -41.42 19.66 4.41
CA GLU A 303 -40.78 18.46 4.99
C GLU A 303 -39.27 18.68 5.26
N LYS A 304 -38.38 17.71 4.95
CA LYS A 304 -36.93 17.93 4.97
C LYS A 304 -36.32 17.96 3.57
N LEU A 305 -37.03 18.58 2.63
CA LEU A 305 -36.65 18.70 1.22
C LEU A 305 -36.31 20.15 0.84
N PHE A 306 -35.20 20.33 0.12
CA PHE A 306 -34.64 21.65 -0.16
C PHE A 306 -34.10 21.75 -1.59
N GLU A 307 -34.35 22.90 -2.23
CA GLU A 307 -33.49 23.41 -3.30
C GLU A 307 -32.35 24.21 -2.68
N VAL A 308 -31.10 23.88 -3.00
CA VAL A 308 -29.93 24.60 -2.47
C VAL A 308 -29.14 25.21 -3.62
N ARG A 309 -29.11 26.55 -3.68
CA ARG A 309 -28.51 27.32 -4.78
C ARG A 309 -27.20 27.99 -4.38
N HIS A 310 -26.25 28.08 -5.30
CA HIS A 310 -25.02 28.83 -5.05
C HIS A 310 -25.32 30.33 -5.06
N PHE A 311 -24.78 31.09 -4.11
CA PHE A 311 -25.09 32.53 -3.99
C PHE A 311 -24.64 33.35 -5.22
N ALA A 312 -23.43 33.09 -5.74
CA ALA A 312 -22.87 33.81 -6.89
C ALA A 312 -23.18 33.18 -8.26
N MET A 313 -23.54 31.90 -8.32
CA MET A 313 -23.79 31.16 -9.58
C MET A 313 -25.18 30.56 -9.48
N VAL A 314 -26.20 31.40 -9.63
CA VAL A 314 -27.59 31.08 -9.26
C VAL A 314 -28.17 29.88 -10.03
N THR A 315 -27.60 29.55 -11.19
CA THR A 315 -27.97 28.37 -11.99
C THR A 315 -27.42 27.05 -11.41
N ASN A 316 -26.40 27.10 -10.54
CA ASN A 316 -25.92 25.92 -9.83
C ASN A 316 -26.83 25.64 -8.64
N LYS A 317 -27.69 24.63 -8.81
CA LYS A 317 -28.67 24.20 -7.83
C LYS A 317 -28.57 22.70 -7.60
N PHE A 318 -28.82 22.28 -6.37
CA PHE A 318 -28.90 20.88 -5.99
C PHE A 318 -30.13 20.66 -5.13
N VAL A 319 -30.74 19.48 -5.25
CA VAL A 319 -31.83 19.06 -4.38
C VAL A 319 -31.24 18.26 -3.24
N VAL A 320 -31.66 18.56 -2.02
CA VAL A 320 -31.24 17.88 -0.79
C VAL A 320 -32.48 17.33 -0.10
N ASN A 321 -32.44 16.04 0.24
CA ASN A 321 -33.43 15.40 1.08
C ASN A 321 -32.73 14.87 2.33
N LEU A 322 -33.05 15.43 3.50
CA LEU A 322 -32.37 15.04 4.75
C LEU A 322 -32.92 13.74 5.34
N ASP A 323 -34.16 13.35 5.02
CA ASP A 323 -34.74 12.09 5.51
C ASP A 323 -34.10 10.89 4.81
N THR A 324 -33.87 10.98 3.50
CA THR A 324 -33.16 9.94 2.73
C THR A 324 -31.64 10.09 2.75
N GLN A 325 -31.13 11.14 3.42
CA GLN A 325 -29.71 11.49 3.46
C GLN A 325 -29.07 11.64 2.07
N ASP A 326 -29.84 12.17 1.12
CA ASP A 326 -29.43 12.31 -0.27
C ASP A 326 -29.24 13.78 -0.66
N CYS A 327 -28.34 13.97 -1.60
CA CYS A 327 -28.16 15.24 -2.28
C CYS A 327 -27.78 14.95 -3.72
N THR A 328 -28.40 15.61 -4.69
CA THR A 328 -28.18 15.34 -6.13
C THR A 328 -26.74 15.61 -6.58
N CYS A 329 -25.94 16.32 -5.79
CA CYS A 329 -24.49 16.40 -6.00
C CYS A 329 -23.74 15.07 -5.79
N ARG A 330 -24.40 14.05 -5.22
CA ARG A 330 -23.93 12.68 -4.90
C ARG A 330 -22.73 12.55 -3.96
N LYS A 331 -22.17 13.66 -3.49
CA LYS A 331 -21.02 13.63 -2.58
C LYS A 331 -21.36 13.00 -1.23
N TRP A 332 -22.56 13.26 -0.72
CA TRP A 332 -23.00 12.71 0.56
C TRP A 332 -23.12 11.19 0.48
N VAL A 333 -23.89 10.66 -0.48
CA VAL A 333 -24.07 9.20 -0.66
C VAL A 333 -22.74 8.46 -0.91
N VAL A 334 -21.81 9.02 -1.70
CA VAL A 334 -20.54 8.34 -2.00
C VAL A 334 -19.54 8.41 -0.85
N SER A 335 -19.48 9.51 -0.10
CA SER A 335 -18.50 9.69 0.98
C SER A 335 -19.00 9.33 2.37
N GLY A 336 -20.32 9.24 2.55
CA GLY A 336 -20.99 9.15 3.85
C GLY A 336 -20.91 10.43 4.70
N ILE A 337 -20.28 11.50 4.22
CA ILE A 337 -20.13 12.75 4.96
C ILE A 337 -21.09 13.78 4.36
N PRO A 338 -21.93 14.46 5.16
CA PRO A 338 -22.78 15.54 4.69
C PRO A 338 -21.99 16.53 3.82
N CYS A 339 -22.47 16.75 2.59
CA CYS A 339 -21.86 17.71 1.68
C CYS A 339 -22.23 19.14 2.10
N CYS A 340 -21.55 20.14 1.56
CA CYS A 340 -21.85 21.55 1.85
C CYS A 340 -23.31 21.96 1.60
N HIS A 341 -24.00 21.34 0.63
CA HIS A 341 -25.42 21.61 0.37
C HIS A 341 -26.31 21.04 1.48
N ALA A 342 -26.05 19.79 1.88
CA ALA A 342 -26.77 19.14 2.96
C ALA A 342 -26.57 19.89 4.28
N ILE A 343 -25.35 20.33 4.57
CA ILE A 343 -25.05 21.15 5.76
C ILE A 343 -25.81 22.48 5.72
N ALA A 344 -25.93 23.14 4.56
CA ALA A 344 -26.71 24.37 4.46
C ALA A 344 -28.20 24.14 4.82
N ALA A 345 -28.80 23.06 4.30
CA ALA A 345 -30.17 22.67 4.65
C ALA A 345 -30.32 22.27 6.13
N MET A 346 -29.36 21.53 6.70
CA MET A 346 -29.34 21.18 8.13
C MET A 346 -29.27 22.42 9.00
N THR A 347 -28.41 23.39 8.66
CA THR A 347 -28.29 24.67 9.38
C THR A 347 -29.60 25.45 9.35
N PHE A 348 -30.33 25.44 8.23
CA PHE A 348 -31.65 26.09 8.13
C PHE A 348 -32.66 25.52 9.14
N LEU A 349 -32.62 24.21 9.39
CA LEU A 349 -33.48 23.52 10.36
C LEU A 349 -32.88 23.42 11.78
N ASN A 350 -31.75 24.08 12.06
CA ASN A 350 -31.01 23.95 13.32
C ASN A 350 -30.62 22.51 13.69
N LEU A 351 -30.36 21.67 12.68
CA LEU A 351 -29.89 20.30 12.87
C LEU A 351 -28.37 20.24 12.94
N ASN A 352 -27.84 19.34 13.77
CA ASN A 352 -26.41 19.11 13.88
C ASN A 352 -25.90 18.15 12.78
N PRO A 353 -25.00 18.57 11.88
CA PRO A 353 -24.48 17.69 10.82
C PRO A 353 -23.70 16.49 11.34
N GLU A 354 -23.17 16.52 12.56
CA GLU A 354 -22.48 15.39 13.17
C GLU A 354 -23.41 14.19 13.36
N ASP A 355 -24.72 14.39 13.56
CA ASP A 355 -25.69 13.31 13.78
C ASP A 355 -25.92 12.48 12.51
N PHE A 356 -25.65 13.08 11.34
CA PHE A 356 -25.79 12.45 10.02
C PHE A 356 -24.51 11.75 9.55
N VAL A 357 -23.48 11.67 10.39
CA VAL A 357 -22.26 10.90 10.09
C VAL A 357 -22.51 9.43 10.46
N PRO A 358 -22.35 8.48 9.52
CA PRO A 358 -22.70 7.08 9.73
C PRO A 358 -21.80 6.39 10.77
N ILE A 359 -22.33 5.28 11.32
CA ILE A 359 -21.69 4.50 12.38
C ILE A 359 -20.24 4.11 12.05
N TRP A 360 -19.95 3.84 10.77
CA TRP A 360 -18.62 3.50 10.23
C TRP A 360 -17.48 4.46 10.59
N PHE A 361 -17.80 5.68 11.00
CA PHE A 361 -16.83 6.74 11.35
C PHE A 361 -16.84 7.09 12.85
N ARG A 362 -17.59 6.34 13.65
CA ARG A 362 -17.77 6.59 15.08
C ARG A 362 -16.70 5.89 15.91
N ARG A 363 -16.58 6.34 17.16
CA ARG A 363 -15.72 5.72 18.16
C ARG A 363 -16.05 4.25 18.41
N SER A 364 -17.33 3.90 18.54
CA SER A 364 -17.76 2.51 18.78
C SER A 364 -17.17 1.54 17.76
N THR A 365 -17.30 1.85 16.48
CA THR A 365 -16.73 1.06 15.39
C THR A 365 -15.20 1.03 15.42
N TYR A 366 -14.55 2.13 15.85
CA TYR A 366 -13.09 2.14 16.02
C TYR A 366 -12.65 1.19 17.13
N ASP A 367 -13.34 1.23 18.27
CA ASP A 367 -13.05 0.40 19.44
C ASP A 367 -13.25 -1.08 19.07
N GLU A 368 -14.34 -1.43 18.39
CA GLU A 368 -14.58 -2.78 17.84
C GLU A 368 -13.49 -3.21 16.85
N THR A 369 -13.11 -2.31 15.92
CA THR A 369 -12.06 -2.58 14.93
C THR A 369 -10.75 -3.00 15.60
N TYR A 370 -10.41 -2.44 16.76
CA TYR A 370 -9.14 -2.73 17.45
C TYR A 370 -9.28 -3.55 18.73
N ALA A 371 -10.48 -4.04 19.06
CA ALA A 371 -10.75 -4.82 20.27
C ALA A 371 -9.94 -6.11 20.33
N SER A 372 -9.78 -6.79 19.18
CA SER A 372 -9.03 -8.04 19.11
C SER A 372 -7.52 -7.83 19.33
N ILE A 373 -6.91 -8.80 20.01
CA ILE A 373 -5.48 -8.79 20.31
C ILE A 373 -4.73 -9.66 19.31
N ILE A 374 -3.61 -9.15 18.81
CA ILE A 374 -2.60 -9.96 18.12
C ILE A 374 -1.56 -10.31 19.17
N PHE A 375 -1.43 -11.60 19.47
CA PHE A 375 -0.56 -12.08 20.52
C PHE A 375 0.89 -12.23 20.02
N PRO A 376 1.87 -12.10 20.94
CA PRO A 376 3.26 -12.41 20.63
C PRO A 376 3.42 -13.89 20.26
N VAL A 377 4.54 -14.22 19.63
CA VAL A 377 4.91 -15.54 19.12
C VAL A 377 6.28 -15.83 19.69
N ASN A 378 6.55 -17.06 20.15
CA ASN A 378 7.85 -17.40 20.68
C ASN A 378 8.94 -17.34 19.60
N GLY A 379 10.21 -17.35 20.02
CA GLY A 379 11.34 -17.53 19.09
C GLY A 379 11.53 -19.00 18.70
N HIS A 380 12.27 -19.23 17.60
CA HIS A 380 12.54 -20.56 17.03
C HIS A 380 13.15 -21.63 17.96
N LEU A 381 13.70 -21.20 19.10
CA LEU A 381 14.21 -22.10 20.14
C LEU A 381 13.08 -22.84 20.88
N LEU A 382 11.86 -22.29 20.89
CA LEU A 382 10.70 -22.81 21.61
C LEU A 382 9.64 -23.40 20.70
N TRP A 383 9.79 -23.31 19.37
CA TRP A 383 8.82 -23.88 18.45
C TRP A 383 8.92 -25.40 18.47
N GLU A 384 7.76 -26.03 18.62
CA GLU A 384 7.61 -27.47 18.45
C GLU A 384 7.99 -27.88 17.02
N ARG A 385 8.56 -29.08 16.89
CA ARG A 385 8.84 -29.67 15.59
C ARG A 385 7.58 -30.33 15.08
N THR A 386 7.11 -29.87 13.93
CA THR A 386 5.96 -30.46 13.26
C THR A 386 6.34 -31.77 12.55
N SER A 387 5.35 -32.62 12.28
CA SER A 387 5.55 -33.86 11.52
C SER A 387 5.57 -33.65 10.00
N TYR A 388 5.47 -32.40 9.53
CA TYR A 388 5.51 -32.07 8.11
C TYR A 388 6.93 -32.24 7.56
N PRO A 389 7.07 -32.59 6.26
CA PRO A 389 8.39 -32.71 5.64
C PRO A 389 9.10 -31.35 5.59
N ASP A 390 10.43 -31.40 5.66
CA ASP A 390 11.28 -30.23 5.46
C ASP A 390 11.03 -29.62 4.08
N VAL A 391 10.80 -28.30 4.05
CA VAL A 391 10.56 -27.55 2.81
C VAL A 391 11.86 -26.91 2.33
N LEU A 392 12.16 -27.11 1.05
CA LEU A 392 13.26 -26.46 0.36
C LEU A 392 12.84 -25.10 -0.20
N PRO A 393 13.77 -24.14 -0.32
CA PRO A 393 13.49 -22.85 -0.94
C PRO A 393 13.08 -23.00 -2.41
N PRO A 394 12.33 -22.04 -2.98
CA PRO A 394 12.01 -22.09 -4.40
C PRO A 394 13.25 -21.87 -5.26
N PHE A 395 13.20 -22.36 -6.50
CA PHE A 395 14.28 -22.17 -7.47
C PHE A 395 14.58 -20.68 -7.70
N ARG A 396 15.86 -20.32 -7.71
CA ARG A 396 16.27 -18.92 -7.94
C ARG A 396 15.90 -18.48 -9.37
N ARG A 397 14.93 -17.57 -9.49
CA ARG A 397 14.62 -16.92 -10.78
C ARG A 397 15.63 -15.80 -11.08
N LYS A 398 16.32 -15.88 -12.23
CA LYS A 398 17.14 -14.78 -12.77
C LYS A 398 16.22 -13.76 -13.45
N LEU A 399 15.85 -12.70 -12.74
CA LEU A 399 15.12 -11.57 -13.33
C LEU A 399 16.11 -10.65 -14.07
N PRO A 400 15.78 -10.16 -15.28
CA PRO A 400 16.65 -9.22 -16.00
C PRO A 400 16.75 -7.87 -15.27
N GLY A 401 17.98 -7.44 -14.98
CA GLY A 401 18.31 -6.16 -14.36
C GLY A 401 18.46 -6.19 -12.83
N ARG A 402 19.12 -5.16 -12.27
CA ARG A 402 19.40 -5.05 -10.83
C ARG A 402 18.11 -4.76 -10.04
N PRO A 403 17.74 -5.58 -9.02
CA PRO A 403 16.60 -5.31 -8.14
C PRO A 403 16.77 -3.97 -7.42
N LYS A 404 15.76 -3.10 -7.52
CA LYS A 404 15.80 -1.77 -6.88
C LYS A 404 15.13 -1.83 -5.50
N LYS A 405 15.80 -1.27 -4.48
CA LYS A 405 15.30 -1.27 -3.08
C LYS A 405 14.04 -0.42 -2.88
N LYS A 406 13.84 0.65 -3.64
CA LYS A 406 12.59 1.42 -3.65
C LYS A 406 12.16 1.60 -5.10
N ARG A 407 10.85 1.62 -5.35
CA ARG A 407 10.33 2.06 -6.64
C ARG A 407 10.82 3.50 -6.84
N ARG A 408 11.46 3.78 -7.98
CA ARG A 408 11.83 5.16 -8.31
C ARG A 408 10.54 5.94 -8.53
N LEU A 409 10.19 6.78 -7.57
CA LEU A 409 9.17 7.80 -7.76
C LEU A 409 9.56 8.58 -9.00
N LYS A 410 8.65 8.63 -9.95
CA LYS A 410 8.90 9.33 -11.20
C LYS A 410 8.69 10.84 -10.97
N SER A 411 9.26 11.72 -11.79
CA SER A 411 9.34 13.16 -11.47
C SER A 411 7.99 13.82 -11.16
N TRP A 412 6.90 13.29 -11.73
CA TRP A 412 5.53 13.77 -11.52
C TRP A 412 4.80 13.14 -10.31
N GLU A 413 5.39 12.14 -9.67
CA GLU A 413 4.90 11.50 -8.43
C GLU A 413 5.51 12.14 -7.17
N LEU A 414 6.60 12.90 -7.34
CA LEU A 414 7.13 13.74 -6.28
C LEU A 414 6.15 14.89 -6.06
N ARG A 415 5.47 14.92 -4.91
CA ARG A 415 4.89 16.18 -4.42
C ARG A 415 6.06 17.11 -4.12
N ARG A 416 6.15 18.23 -4.85
CA ARG A 416 7.05 19.32 -4.45
C ARG A 416 6.30 20.12 -3.41
N ASP A 417 6.87 20.27 -2.22
CA ASP A 417 6.60 21.48 -1.44
C ASP A 417 7.01 22.66 -2.33
N GLU A 418 6.14 23.67 -2.44
CA GLU A 418 6.34 24.84 -3.30
C GLU A 418 7.58 25.68 -2.91
N THR A 419 8.22 25.34 -1.79
CA THR A 419 9.40 26.01 -1.23
C THR A 419 10.74 25.43 -1.70
N GLN A 420 10.77 24.33 -2.47
CA GLN A 420 12.03 23.77 -2.97
C GLN A 420 12.16 23.81 -4.49
N MET A 421 13.00 24.73 -4.97
CA MET A 421 13.44 24.78 -6.36
C MET A 421 14.12 23.46 -6.76
N SER A 422 13.75 22.92 -7.92
CA SER A 422 14.52 21.84 -8.52
C SER A 422 15.93 22.33 -8.86
N LYS A 423 16.98 21.55 -8.54
CA LYS A 423 18.32 21.70 -9.13
C LYS A 423 18.33 21.32 -10.63
N GLY A 424 17.35 21.78 -11.39
CA GLY A 424 17.28 21.69 -12.84
C GLY A 424 17.58 23.06 -13.40
N GLY A 425 18.83 23.32 -13.77
CA GLY A 425 19.21 24.59 -14.39
C GLY A 425 20.70 24.96 -14.29
N HIS A 426 21.46 24.42 -13.33
CA HIS A 426 22.90 24.65 -13.34
C HIS A 426 23.55 23.74 -14.38
N ARG A 427 23.98 24.34 -15.50
CA ARG A 427 24.87 23.69 -16.46
C ARG A 427 26.11 23.25 -15.69
N LYS A 428 26.30 21.94 -15.49
CA LYS A 428 27.40 21.41 -14.68
C LYS A 428 28.73 21.78 -15.34
N LYS A 429 29.60 22.47 -14.60
CA LYS A 429 30.99 22.70 -14.98
C LYS A 429 31.76 21.39 -14.83
N CYS A 430 32.62 21.07 -15.78
CA CYS A 430 33.53 19.93 -15.68
C CYS A 430 34.41 20.09 -14.42
N SER A 431 34.55 19.06 -13.59
CA SER A 431 35.34 19.18 -12.36
C SER A 431 36.85 19.25 -12.59
N ILE A 432 37.32 18.96 -13.82
CA ILE A 432 38.74 19.07 -14.21
C ILE A 432 39.00 20.46 -14.79
N CYS A 433 38.39 20.81 -15.93
CA CYS A 433 38.67 22.06 -16.63
C CYS A 433 37.72 23.22 -16.30
N ARG A 434 36.69 22.99 -15.47
CA ARG A 434 35.66 23.98 -15.09
C ARG A 434 34.83 24.58 -16.24
N ILE A 435 34.99 24.09 -17.47
CA ILE A 435 34.18 24.49 -18.63
C ILE A 435 32.81 23.80 -18.60
N VAL A 436 31.79 24.53 -19.04
CA VAL A 436 30.42 24.04 -19.16
C VAL A 436 30.23 23.34 -20.50
N GLY A 437 29.69 22.12 -20.52
CA GLY A 437 29.34 21.40 -21.76
C GLY A 437 29.71 19.92 -21.76
N HIS A 438 30.61 19.50 -20.89
CA HIS A 438 31.01 18.10 -20.71
C HIS A 438 31.22 17.76 -19.24
N ASN A 439 31.24 16.47 -18.90
CA ASN A 439 31.56 16.00 -17.54
C ASN A 439 33.02 15.54 -17.44
N ARG A 440 33.50 15.29 -16.21
CA ARG A 440 34.86 14.83 -15.92
C ARG A 440 35.34 13.69 -16.84
N ASN A 441 34.47 12.74 -17.13
CA ASN A 441 34.84 11.51 -17.84
C ASN A 441 35.08 11.75 -19.34
N GLN A 442 34.50 12.82 -19.88
CA GLN A 442 34.63 13.26 -21.27
C GLN A 442 35.47 14.54 -21.37
N CYS A 443 36.25 14.87 -20.33
CA CYS A 443 37.10 16.04 -20.34
C CYS A 443 38.33 15.77 -21.22
N PRO A 444 38.63 16.65 -22.20
CA PRO A 444 39.85 16.52 -23.01
C PRO A 444 41.13 16.56 -22.17
N LEU A 445 41.08 17.19 -20.99
CA LEU A 445 42.20 17.29 -20.05
C LEU A 445 42.22 16.15 -19.02
N ARG A 446 41.49 15.06 -19.26
CA ARG A 446 41.51 13.91 -18.36
C ARG A 446 42.84 13.15 -18.52
N PRO A 447 43.65 12.98 -17.45
CA PRO A 447 44.88 12.19 -17.53
C PRO A 447 44.54 10.74 -17.88
N GLN A 448 45.27 10.14 -18.83
CA GLN A 448 45.16 8.71 -19.11
C GLN A 448 45.86 7.90 -18.00
N PRO A 449 45.38 6.69 -17.68
CA PRO A 449 46.10 5.82 -16.75
C PRO A 449 47.45 5.44 -17.37
N SER A 450 48.54 5.62 -16.63
CA SER A 450 49.87 5.14 -16.99
C SER A 450 49.91 3.61 -16.94
N GLU A 451 50.33 2.99 -18.05
CA GLU A 451 50.65 1.56 -18.13
C GLU A 451 52.06 1.33 -17.57
N GLU A 452 52.21 0.34 -16.70
CA GLU A 452 53.49 -0.30 -16.36
C GLU A 452 53.35 -1.83 -16.54
N PRO A 453 54.44 -2.56 -16.85
CA PRO A 453 54.41 -3.65 -17.82
C PRO A 453 54.08 -5.03 -17.25
N SER A 454 53.58 -5.88 -18.14
CA SER A 454 53.25 -7.30 -17.99
C SER A 454 54.47 -8.20 -17.74
N GLN A 455 54.34 -9.14 -16.79
CA GLN A 455 55.11 -10.39 -16.78
C GLN A 455 54.22 -11.60 -16.51
N GLU A 456 54.60 -12.69 -17.16
CA GLU A 456 53.82 -13.86 -17.56
C GLU A 456 53.53 -14.88 -16.43
N ARG A 457 52.55 -15.74 -16.72
CA ARG A 457 52.20 -16.95 -15.99
C ARG A 457 53.30 -18.02 -16.10
N SER A 458 53.73 -18.58 -14.97
CA SER A 458 54.31 -19.92 -14.88
C SER A 458 53.57 -20.76 -13.82
N LYS A 459 53.45 -22.06 -14.11
CA LYS A 459 52.78 -23.11 -13.31
C LYS A 459 53.72 -23.63 -12.19
N PRO A 460 53.19 -24.36 -11.18
CA PRO A 460 53.83 -24.59 -9.88
C PRO A 460 54.74 -25.84 -9.86
N CYS A 461 55.72 -25.85 -8.95
CA CYS A 461 56.41 -27.07 -8.50
C CYS A 461 56.90 -26.92 -7.05
N ASP A 462 56.97 -28.05 -6.36
CA ASP A 462 57.09 -28.27 -4.92
C ASP A 462 58.39 -27.77 -4.25
N GLU A 463 58.31 -27.40 -2.97
CA GLU A 463 59.46 -27.34 -2.05
C GLU A 463 59.22 -28.21 -0.80
N PRO A 464 60.24 -28.95 -0.32
CA PRO A 464 60.16 -29.88 0.83
C PRO A 464 60.73 -29.23 2.13
N PRO A 465 60.92 -29.91 3.28
CA PRO A 465 60.22 -29.54 4.52
C PRO A 465 61.09 -29.04 5.70
N GLN A 466 60.46 -28.25 6.58
CA GLN A 466 60.67 -28.10 8.05
C GLN A 466 62.05 -27.58 8.58
N PRO A 467 62.13 -26.92 9.77
CA PRO A 467 61.69 -27.47 11.06
C PRO A 467 61.05 -26.52 12.10
N THR A 468 60.51 -27.20 13.11
CA THR A 468 59.80 -26.88 14.36
C THR A 468 60.46 -25.94 15.37
N GLN A 469 59.62 -25.22 16.14
CA GLN A 469 59.65 -24.86 17.58
C GLN A 469 59.03 -23.45 17.78
N GLU A 470 58.36 -23.03 18.86
CA GLU A 470 57.76 -23.62 20.06
C GLU A 470 56.72 -22.59 20.57
N SER A 471 55.91 -22.99 21.55
CA SER A 471 54.75 -22.32 22.16
C SER A 471 54.96 -20.94 22.80
N THR A 472 53.91 -20.09 22.80
CA THR A 472 53.49 -19.29 23.98
C THR A 472 52.08 -18.70 23.83
N GLU A 473 51.36 -18.61 24.95
CA GLU A 473 49.94 -18.33 25.16
C GLU A 473 49.43 -16.91 24.80
N PRO A 474 48.10 -16.70 24.66
CA PRO A 474 47.51 -15.41 24.31
C PRO A 474 47.18 -14.53 25.53
N THR A 475 47.59 -13.26 25.49
CA THR A 475 47.19 -12.22 26.46
C THR A 475 45.91 -11.50 25.99
N GLU A 476 44.94 -11.31 26.90
CA GLU A 476 43.64 -10.67 26.68
C GLU A 476 43.72 -9.19 26.25
N PRO A 477 42.75 -8.66 25.47
CA PRO A 477 42.67 -7.24 25.15
C PRO A 477 41.87 -6.43 26.19
N VAL A 478 42.52 -5.38 26.69
CA VAL A 478 42.01 -4.35 27.61
C VAL A 478 40.82 -3.57 27.02
N ARG A 479 39.76 -3.43 27.83
CA ARG A 479 38.58 -2.57 27.59
C ARG A 479 38.97 -1.09 27.56
N ARG A 480 38.51 -0.35 26.53
CA ARG A 480 38.53 1.13 26.52
C ARG A 480 37.16 1.67 26.93
N ASP A 481 37.14 2.35 28.07
CA ASP A 481 35.98 3.10 28.57
C ASP A 481 35.67 4.33 27.70
N LYS A 482 34.37 4.59 27.52
CA LYS A 482 33.83 5.76 26.82
C LYS A 482 33.51 6.86 27.84
N LEU A 483 34.11 8.03 27.63
CA LEU A 483 33.80 9.27 28.37
C LEU A 483 32.40 9.83 28.02
N PRO A 484 31.69 10.44 28.97
CA PRO A 484 30.33 10.95 28.77
C PRO A 484 30.29 12.37 28.16
N ILE A 485 29.31 12.59 27.28
CA ILE A 485 29.03 13.86 26.59
C ILE A 485 28.28 14.81 27.54
N LYS A 486 28.89 15.96 27.85
CA LYS A 486 28.27 17.09 28.56
C LYS A 486 27.20 17.77 27.69
N ARG A 487 25.98 17.92 28.23
CA ARG A 487 24.94 18.84 27.74
C ARG A 487 25.29 20.27 28.17
N ARG A 488 25.14 21.25 27.29
CA ARG A 488 25.11 22.68 27.64
C ARG A 488 23.67 23.21 27.61
N PRO A 489 23.30 24.12 28.51
CA PRO A 489 21.96 24.70 28.58
C PRO A 489 21.84 25.96 27.71
N ASN A 490 20.77 26.04 26.92
CA ASN A 490 19.69 27.03 27.00
C ASN A 490 18.70 26.77 25.85
#